data_AF-A0A382LRD4-F1
#
_entry.id   AF-A0A382LRD4-F1
#
_cell.length_a   1.000
_cell.length_b   1.000
_cell.length_c   1.000
_cell.angle_alpha   90.00
_cell.angle_beta   90.00
_cell.angle_gamma   90.00
#
_symmetry.space_group_name_H-M   'P 1'
#
loop_
_entity.id
_entity.type
_entity.pdbx_description
1 polymer ?
#
loop_
_entity_poly.entity_id
_entity_poly.type
_entity_poly.pdbx_seq_one_letter_code
_entity_poly.pdbx_strand_id
1 'polypeptide(L)' 'KIEIDGGVSDKNVKKLLEKGADVLVAGNHVFKSDNPTETIAKLKNL' A
#
# COMPACT_ATOMS: atom_id res chain seq x y z
N LYS A 1 10.70 -5.52 12.86
CA LYS A 1 9.63 -5.69 11.85
C LYS A 1 8.52 -4.69 12.17
N ILE A 2 8.41 -3.61 11.40
CA ILE A 2 7.42 -2.55 11.53
C ILE A 2 6.31 -2.81 10.50
N GLU A 3 5.06 -2.87 10.97
CA GLU A 3 3.88 -3.07 10.13
C GLU A 3 2.98 -1.85 10.20
N ILE A 4 2.46 -1.44 9.04
CA ILE A 4 1.48 -0.37 8.91
C ILE A 4 0.15 -0.98 8.48
N ASP A 5 -0.77 -1.13 9.44
CA ASP A 5 -2.10 -1.68 9.21
C ASP A 5 -3.13 -0.57 8.95
N GLY A 6 -3.25 -0.19 7.67
CA GLY A 6 -4.21 0.82 7.22
C GLY A 6 -3.60 2.17 6.85
N GLY A 7 -4.40 2.98 6.15
CA GLY A 7 -3.95 4.27 5.62
C GLY A 7 -2.93 4.17 4.48
N VAL A 8 -2.67 2.98 3.94
CA VAL A 8 -1.71 2.76 2.84
C VAL A 8 -2.37 2.99 1.48
N SER A 9 -1.69 3.74 0.61
CA SER A 9 -2.08 4.02 -0.77
C SER A 9 -0.86 4.27 -1.66
N ASP A 10 -1.06 4.36 -2.97
CA ASP A 10 -0.05 4.73 -3.95
C ASP A 10 0.63 6.09 -3.67
N LYS A 11 -0.02 6.97 -2.91
CA LYS A 11 0.50 8.30 -2.54
C LYS A 11 1.53 8.27 -1.42
N ASN A 12 1.54 7.25 -0.56
CA ASN A 12 2.38 7.23 0.64
C ASN A 12 3.25 5.98 0.79
N VAL A 13 3.04 4.95 -0.04
CA VAL A 13 3.75 3.66 0.05
C VAL A 13 5.28 3.85 0.12
N LYS A 14 5.85 4.66 -0.78
CA LYS A 14 7.30 4.95 -0.82
C LYS A 14 7.81 5.60 0.46
N LYS A 15 7.08 6.61 0.95
CA LYS A 15 7.43 7.30 2.18
C LYS A 15 7.39 6.36 3.39
N LEU A 16 6.44 5.43 3.43
CA LEU A 16 6.34 4.45 4.53
C LEU A 16 7.53 3.49 4.50
N LEU A 17 7.93 3.01 3.31
CA LEU A 17 9.13 2.17 3.13
C LEU A 17 10.40 2.92 3.54
N GLU A 18 10.58 4.17 3.08
CA GLU A 18 11.73 5.03 3.46
C GLU A 18 11.82 5.28 4.97
N LYS A 19 10.69 5.23 5.68
CA LYS A 19 10.63 5.39 7.14
C LYS A 19 10.86 4.08 7.90
N GLY A 20 11.13 2.99 7.19
CA GLY A 20 11.49 1.69 7.78
C GLY A 20 10.32 0.75 8.01
N ALA A 21 9.18 0.96 7.33
CA ALA A 21 8.10 -0.04 7.34
C ALA A 21 8.55 -1.31 6.59
N ASP A 22 8.35 -2.47 7.22
CA ASP A 22 8.65 -3.78 6.63
C ASP A 22 7.42 -4.40 5.96
N VAL A 23 6.21 -4.08 6.45
CA VAL A 23 4.94 -4.60 5.93
C VAL A 23 3.91 -3.48 5.82
N LEU A 24 3.18 -3.46 4.72
CA LEU A 24 2.16 -2.46 4.42
C LEU A 24 0.83 -3.16 4.08
N VAL A 25 -0.23 -2.83 4.81
CA VAL A 25 -1.57 -3.40 4.59
C VAL A 25 -2.48 -2.37 3.94
N ALA A 26 -2.73 -2.54 2.64
CA ALA A 26 -3.60 -1.69 1.84
C ALA A 26 -4.97 -2.35 1.62
N GLY A 27 -5.86 -2.28 2.63
CA GLY A 27 -7.22 -2.83 2.54
C GLY A 27 -8.15 -1.94 1.71
N ASN A 28 -8.67 -0.86 2.31
CA ASN A 28 -9.68 0.01 1.70
C ASN A 28 -9.26 0.58 0.33
N HIS A 29 -7.99 0.91 0.16
CA HIS A 29 -7.48 1.45 -1.11
C HIS A 29 -7.60 0.43 -2.26
N VAL A 30 -7.41 -0.86 -1.98
CA VAL A 30 -7.57 -1.94 -2.96
C VAL A 30 -9.04 -2.27 -3.15
N PHE A 31 -9.79 -2.53 -2.08
CA PHE A 31 -11.17 -3.01 -2.18
C PHE A 31 -12.18 -1.98 -2.68
N LYS A 32 -11.88 -0.68 -2.56
CA LYS A 32 -12.73 0.39 -3.12
C LYS A 32 -12.26 0.91 -4.48
N SER A 33 -11.19 0.35 -5.03
CA SER A 33 -10.74 0.72 -6.37
C SER A 33 -11.64 0.08 -7.43
N ASP A 34 -11.80 0.76 -8.57
CA ASP A 34 -12.57 0.24 -9.70
C ASP A 34 -11.98 -1.08 -10.25
N ASN A 35 -10.66 -1.24 -10.13
CA ASN A 35 -9.93 -2.44 -10.52
C ASN A 35 -8.93 -2.85 -9.41
N PRO A 36 -9.33 -3.72 -8.47
CA PRO A 36 -8.46 -4.17 -7.38
C PRO A 36 -7.18 -4.85 -7.86
N THR A 37 -7.25 -5.64 -8.93
CA THR A 37 -6.09 -6.35 -9.49
C THR A 37 -5.04 -5.38 -10.01
N GLU A 38 -5.47 -4.36 -10.75
CA GLU A 38 -4.58 -3.31 -11.25
C GLU A 38 -3.98 -2.48 -10.10
N THR A 39 -4.79 -2.15 -9.09
CA THR A 39 -4.32 -1.41 -7.91
C THR A 39 -3.26 -2.20 -7.14
N ILE A 40 -3.42 -3.52 -6.98
CA ILE A 40 -2.40 -4.39 -6.39
C ILE A 40 -1.13 -4.39 -7.25
N ALA A 41 -1.25 -4.49 -8.57
CA ALA A 41 -0.09 -4.46 -9.47
C ALA A 41 0.66 -3.13 -9.39
N LYS A 42 -0.07 -2.01 -9.31
CA LYS A 42 0.52 -0.68 -9.11
C LYS A 42 1.27 -0.59 -7.78
N LEU A 43 0.64 -1.01 -6.68
CA LEU A 43 1.26 -0.99 -5.35
C LEU A 43 2.52 -1.85 -5.27
N LYS A 44 2.57 -2.99 -5.96
CA LYS A 44 3.76 -3.87 -6.01
C LYS A 44 4.93 -3.29 -6.81
N ASN A 45 4.67 -2.35 -7.71
CA ASN A 45 5.67 -1.72 -8.59
C ASN A 45 6.15 -0.34 -8.07
N LEU A 46 5.75 0.05 -6.86
CA LEU A 46 6.13 1.33 -6.23
C LEU A 46 7.20 1.13 -5.17
#